data_AF-A0A7S2A2Q2-F1
#
_entry.id   AF-A0A7S2A2Q2-F1
#
_cell.length_a   1.000
_cell.length_b   1.000
_cell.length_c   1.000
_cell.angle_alpha   90.00
_cell.angle_beta   90.00
_cell.angle_gamma   90.00
#
_symmetry.space_group_name_H-M   'P 1'
#
loop_
_entity.id
_entity.type
_entity.pdbx_description
1 polymer ?
#
loop_
_entity_poly.entity_id
_entity_poly.type
_entity_poly.pdbx_seq_one_letter_code
_entity_poly.pdbx_strand_id
1 'polypeptide(L)'
;EMPNFSRTVLDKDGKVLTFANYAEKIMRGINSECLLALNHGRCNGLYVHHLRGWLQHFRPDQVLILSYDELKHDERKLTERVLMFLEMDEVKRNHEELETANANNHSHKISVPPCTAQAKLAEVFQEANQGLYKLLDQKKDPYMEQRPFPRFVLTNCSMDADIK
;
A
#
# COMPACT_ATOMS: atom_id res chain seq x y z
N GLU A 1 -2.83 -29.53 -10.73
CA GLU A 1 -3.72 -29.05 -9.65
C GLU A 1 -2.95 -28.06 -8.80
N MET A 2 -3.39 -26.80 -8.70
CA MET A 2 -2.74 -25.82 -7.82
C MET A 2 -3.34 -25.94 -6.41
N PRO A 3 -2.52 -25.85 -5.34
CA PRO A 3 -3.04 -25.96 -3.98
C PRO A 3 -3.96 -24.79 -3.65
N ASN A 4 -5.17 -25.13 -3.21
CA ASN A 4 -6.21 -24.22 -2.74
C ASN A 4 -5.74 -23.51 -1.46
N PHE A 5 -5.30 -22.25 -1.58
CA PHE A 5 -4.88 -21.43 -0.43
C PHE A 5 -6.09 -20.77 0.25
N SER A 6 -7.01 -21.57 0.78
CA SER A 6 -7.89 -21.10 1.85
C SER A 6 -7.24 -21.42 3.19
N ARG A 7 -6.23 -20.64 3.58
CA ARG A 7 -5.59 -20.80 4.90
C ARG A 7 -6.45 -20.11 5.95
N THR A 8 -7.39 -20.86 6.52
CA THR A 8 -8.06 -20.48 7.77
C THR A 8 -7.01 -20.32 8.86
N VAL A 9 -6.91 -19.14 9.46
CA VAL A 9 -5.95 -18.88 10.54
C VAL A 9 -6.59 -19.24 11.86
N LEU A 10 -5.98 -20.17 12.60
CA LEU A 10 -6.45 -20.60 13.91
C LEU A 10 -5.73 -19.87 15.04
N ASP A 11 -6.41 -19.69 16.16
CA ASP A 11 -5.81 -19.29 17.43
C ASP A 11 -5.11 -20.46 18.13
N LYS A 12 -4.61 -20.23 19.35
CA LYS A 12 -3.89 -21.25 20.13
C LYS A 12 -4.80 -22.40 20.58
N ASP A 13 -6.11 -22.17 20.60
CA ASP A 13 -7.14 -23.11 21.03
C ASP A 13 -7.81 -23.80 19.82
N GLY A 14 -7.29 -23.57 18.61
CA GLY A 14 -7.80 -24.17 17.37
C GLY A 14 -9.05 -23.48 16.81
N LYS A 15 -9.44 -22.31 17.32
CA LYS A 15 -10.60 -21.54 16.80
C LYS A 15 -10.20 -20.63 15.65
N VAL A 16 -11.10 -20.44 14.69
CA VAL A 16 -10.89 -19.53 13.56
C VAL A 16 -10.79 -18.09 14.06
N LEU A 17 -9.71 -17.41 13.69
CA LEU A 17 -9.57 -15.97 13.95
C LEU A 17 -10.43 -15.18 12.97
N THR A 18 -11.22 -14.25 13.52
CA THR A 18 -11.83 -13.18 12.72
C THR A 18 -10.75 -12.30 12.11
N PHE A 19 -11.07 -11.58 11.03
CA PHE A 19 -10.13 -10.65 10.43
C PHE A 19 -9.63 -9.60 11.43
N ALA A 20 -10.51 -9.07 12.30
CA ALA A 20 -10.14 -8.11 13.33
C ALA A 20 -9.12 -8.69 14.33
N ASN A 21 -9.36 -9.89 14.87
CA ASN A 21 -8.45 -10.54 15.80
C ASN A 21 -7.12 -10.93 15.13
N TYR A 22 -7.18 -11.35 13.87
CA TYR A 22 -5.99 -11.63 13.07
C TYR A 22 -5.16 -10.36 12.84
N ALA A 23 -5.82 -9.26 12.44
CA ALA A 23 -5.16 -7.97 12.25
C ALA A 23 -4.50 -7.50 13.54
N GLU A 24 -5.19 -7.56 14.68
CA GLU A 24 -4.61 -7.19 15.97
C GLU A 24 -3.34 -8.02 16.27
N LYS A 25 -3.42 -9.35 16.12
CA LYS A 25 -2.30 -10.27 16.35
C LYS A 25 -1.10 -9.97 15.44
N ILE A 26 -1.34 -9.67 14.17
CA ILE A 26 -0.31 -9.39 13.16
C ILE A 26 0.15 -7.93 13.16
N MET A 27 -0.53 -7.02 13.84
CA MET A 27 -0.08 -5.63 13.94
C MET A 27 0.69 -5.35 15.24
N ARG A 28 0.59 -6.23 16.24
CA ARG A 28 1.41 -6.15 17.47
C ARG A 28 2.91 -6.13 17.15
N GLY A 29 3.59 -5.10 17.64
CA GLY A 29 5.05 -4.93 17.52
C GLY A 29 5.52 -4.38 16.17
N ILE A 30 4.62 -3.89 15.30
CA ILE A 30 5.03 -3.13 14.12
C ILE A 30 5.45 -1.73 14.55
N ASN A 31 6.74 -1.45 14.42
CA ASN A 31 7.39 -0.17 14.68
C ASN A 31 8.62 -0.05 13.76
N SER A 32 9.46 0.96 13.94
CA SER A 32 10.70 1.11 13.16
C SER A 32 11.69 -0.06 13.36
N GLU A 33 11.68 -0.73 14.51
CA GLU A 33 12.50 -1.92 14.80
C GLU A 33 12.00 -3.18 14.07
N CYS A 34 10.75 -3.19 13.61
CA CYS A 34 10.17 -4.26 12.78
C CYS A 34 11.07 -4.57 11.57
N LEU A 35 11.72 -3.55 11.00
CA LEU A 35 12.58 -3.69 9.82
C LEU A 35 13.87 -4.47 10.10
N LEU A 36 14.30 -4.54 11.35
CA LEU A 36 15.47 -5.30 11.79
C LEU A 36 15.13 -6.78 12.02
N ALA A 37 13.85 -7.12 12.16
CA ALA A 37 13.40 -8.50 12.33
C ALA A 37 13.29 -9.22 10.97
N LEU A 38 13.65 -10.51 10.94
CA LEU A 38 13.60 -11.40 9.76
C LEU A 38 12.19 -11.64 9.18
N ASN A 39 11.18 -10.86 9.59
CA ASN A 39 9.79 -10.94 9.16
C ASN A 39 9.41 -9.74 8.27
N HIS A 40 10.19 -9.52 7.21
CA HIS A 40 10.08 -8.37 6.31
C HIS A 40 8.65 -8.12 5.80
N GLY A 41 7.87 -9.17 5.55
CA GLY A 41 6.51 -9.07 5.02
C GLY A 41 5.54 -8.20 5.85
N ARG A 42 5.64 -8.21 7.20
CA ARG A 42 4.75 -7.42 8.08
C ARG A 42 5.10 -5.93 8.06
N CYS A 43 6.37 -5.61 7.80
CA CYS A 43 6.90 -4.26 7.84
C CYS A 43 6.94 -3.58 6.46
N ASN A 44 6.46 -4.26 5.41
CA ASN A 44 6.43 -3.73 4.04
C ASN A 44 5.63 -2.43 3.93
N GLY A 45 4.61 -2.24 4.76
CA GLY A 45 3.80 -1.01 4.79
C GLY A 45 4.51 0.21 5.40
N LEU A 46 5.71 0.06 5.98
CA LEU A 46 6.48 1.15 6.58
C LEU A 46 7.29 1.93 5.52
N TYR A 47 6.60 2.47 4.51
CA TYR A 47 7.20 3.02 3.29
C TYR A 47 8.25 4.11 3.52
N VAL A 48 8.08 4.95 4.55
CA VAL A 48 9.05 6.03 4.84
C VAL A 48 10.46 5.49 5.08
N HIS A 49 10.60 4.34 5.73
CA HIS A 49 11.90 3.77 6.05
C HIS A 49 12.55 3.15 4.81
N HIS A 50 11.76 2.43 4.01
CA HIS A 50 12.21 1.89 2.73
C HIS A 50 12.67 3.03 1.83
N LEU A 51 11.85 4.07 1.65
CA LEU A 51 12.18 5.21 0.80
C LEU A 51 13.44 5.94 1.28
N ARG A 52 13.62 6.13 2.59
CA ARG A 52 14.88 6.68 3.14
C ARG A 52 16.08 5.81 2.77
N GLY A 53 15.96 4.49 2.83
CA GLY A 53 17.01 3.57 2.39
C GLY A 53 17.36 3.73 0.91
N TRP A 54 16.35 3.80 0.03
CA TRP A 54 16.56 4.06 -1.39
C TRP A 54 17.26 5.40 -1.63
N LEU A 55 16.83 6.46 -0.96
CA LEU A 55 17.39 7.81 -1.12
C LEU A 55 18.81 7.99 -0.54
N GLN A 56 19.36 6.99 0.17
CA GLN A 56 20.78 6.96 0.53
C GLN A 56 21.67 6.58 -0.65
N HIS A 57 21.11 5.89 -1.65
CA HIS A 57 21.86 5.32 -2.77
C HIS A 57 21.48 5.92 -4.12
N PHE A 58 20.26 6.44 -4.24
CA PHE A 58 19.75 7.04 -5.47
C PHE A 58 19.41 8.50 -5.24
N ARG A 59 19.68 9.33 -6.25
CA ARG A 59 19.28 10.73 -6.19
C ARG A 59 17.75 10.85 -6.27
N PRO A 60 17.15 11.92 -5.69
CA PRO A 60 15.70 12.11 -5.72
C PRO A 60 15.06 12.10 -7.13
N ASP A 61 15.79 12.56 -8.16
CA ASP A 61 15.37 12.58 -9.57
C ASP A 61 15.34 11.19 -10.22
N GLN A 62 15.94 10.18 -9.59
CA GLN A 62 15.99 8.79 -10.09
C GLN A 62 14.93 7.89 -9.48
N VAL A 63 14.04 8.44 -8.63
CA VAL A 63 12.98 7.69 -7.94
C VAL A 63 11.66 8.42 -8.11
N LEU A 64 10.75 7.83 -8.89
CA LEU A 64 9.37 8.30 -9.04
C LEU A 64 8.45 7.61 -8.05
N ILE A 65 7.71 8.39 -7.25
CA ILE A 65 6.68 7.86 -6.34
C ILE A 65 5.30 8.07 -6.96
N LEU A 66 4.53 6.99 -7.07
CA LEU A 66 3.21 6.98 -7.70
C LEU A 66 2.10 6.70 -6.69
N SER A 67 0.94 7.31 -6.90
CA SER A 67 -0.26 7.06 -6.10
C SER A 67 -1.12 5.96 -6.72
N TYR A 68 -1.43 4.94 -5.94
CA TYR A 68 -2.40 3.92 -6.36
C TYR A 68 -3.81 4.48 -6.53
N ASP A 69 -4.15 5.53 -5.78
CA ASP A 69 -5.44 6.21 -5.97
C ASP A 69 -5.46 6.99 -7.29
N GLU A 70 -4.34 7.58 -7.73
CA GLU A 70 -4.27 8.20 -9.08
C GLU A 70 -4.45 7.12 -10.16
N LEU A 71 -3.85 5.94 -10.00
CA LEU A 71 -4.06 4.82 -10.93
C LEU A 71 -5.55 4.46 -11.09
N LYS A 72 -6.29 4.43 -9.97
CA LYS A 72 -7.71 4.07 -9.97
C LYS A 72 -8.63 5.10 -10.60
N HIS A 73 -8.29 6.38 -10.51
CA HIS A 73 -9.18 7.48 -10.91
C HIS A 73 -8.75 8.15 -12.22
N ASP A 74 -7.46 8.13 -12.55
CA ASP A 74 -6.86 8.76 -13.73
C ASP A 74 -5.60 7.99 -14.17
N GLU A 75 -5.83 6.78 -14.67
CA GLU A 75 -4.79 5.89 -15.18
C GLU A 75 -3.92 6.56 -16.26
N ARG A 76 -4.54 7.36 -17.13
CA ARG A 76 -3.86 8.08 -18.21
C ARG A 76 -2.82 9.03 -17.64
N LYS A 77 -3.18 9.84 -16.64
CA LYS A 77 -2.26 10.78 -16.02
C LYS A 77 -1.10 10.10 -15.30
N LEU A 78 -1.36 9.02 -14.56
CA LEU A 78 -0.27 8.25 -13.95
C LEU A 78 0.69 7.71 -15.03
N THR A 79 0.12 7.21 -16.12
CA THR A 79 0.85 6.67 -17.27
C THR A 79 1.64 7.74 -18.03
N GLU A 80 1.18 8.99 -18.05
CA GLU A 80 1.93 10.16 -18.53
C GLU A 80 3.14 10.43 -17.62
N ARG A 81 2.96 10.47 -16.30
CA ARG A 81 4.07 10.69 -15.35
C ARG A 81 5.18 9.65 -15.51
N VAL A 82 4.81 8.38 -15.69
CA VAL A 82 5.77 7.29 -15.92
C VAL A 82 6.58 7.54 -17.19
N LEU A 83 5.96 7.94 -18.30
CA LEU A 83 6.73 8.22 -19.51
C LEU A 83 7.61 9.45 -19.40
N MET A 84 7.09 10.53 -18.81
CA MET A 84 7.89 11.74 -18.58
C MET A 84 9.14 11.40 -17.76
N PHE A 85 9.00 10.52 -16.76
CA PHE A 85 10.12 10.06 -15.94
C PHE A 85 11.11 9.17 -16.70
N LEU A 86 10.63 8.38 -17.65
CA LEU A 86 11.47 7.55 -18.51
C LEU A 86 11.99 8.29 -19.75
N GLU A 87 11.72 9.60 -19.88
CA GLU A 87 12.09 10.44 -21.03
C GLU A 87 11.58 9.85 -22.37
N MET A 88 10.41 9.23 -22.36
CA MET A 88 9.79 8.64 -23.54
C MET A 88 8.80 9.61 -24.19
N ASP A 89 8.90 9.77 -25.51
CA ASP A 89 8.00 10.64 -26.28
C ASP A 89 6.53 10.22 -26.15
N GLU A 90 5.68 11.18 -25.77
CA GLU A 90 4.22 11.03 -25.67
C GLU A 90 3.57 10.63 -27.02
N VAL A 91 4.23 10.97 -28.14
CA VAL A 91 3.72 10.84 -29.52
C VAL A 91 3.48 9.38 -29.95
N LYS A 92 3.99 8.38 -29.22
CA LYS A 92 3.86 6.96 -29.61
C LYS A 92 2.63 6.24 -29.07
N ARG A 93 1.69 6.89 -28.39
CA ARG A 93 0.61 6.16 -27.71
C ARG A 93 -0.79 6.51 -28.18
N ASN A 94 -1.34 5.61 -28.98
CA ASN A 94 -2.72 5.22 -28.80
C ASN A 94 -2.82 4.65 -27.38
N HIS A 95 -3.40 5.40 -26.46
CA HIS A 95 -3.67 4.92 -25.10
C HIS A 95 -4.83 3.92 -25.18
N GLU A 96 -4.56 2.71 -25.66
CA GLU A 96 -5.43 1.58 -25.39
C GLU A 96 -5.48 1.40 -23.87
N GLU A 97 -6.69 1.22 -23.32
CA GLU A 97 -6.91 1.00 -21.89
C GLU A 97 -5.98 -0.13 -21.41
N LEU A 98 -5.26 0.05 -20.30
CA LEU A 98 -4.42 -1.03 -19.79
C LEU A 98 -5.31 -2.22 -19.44
N GLU A 99 -4.98 -3.39 -20.00
CA GLU A 99 -5.67 -4.61 -19.63
C GLU A 99 -5.53 -4.86 -18.12
N THR A 100 -6.66 -4.98 -17.43
CA THR A 100 -6.65 -5.26 -16.00
C THR A 100 -6.28 -6.73 -15.77
N ALA A 101 -5.04 -7.00 -15.35
CA ALA A 101 -4.58 -8.31 -14.94
C ALA A 101 -4.48 -8.39 -13.40
N ASN A 102 -5.53 -8.85 -12.72
CA ASN A 102 -5.47 -9.12 -11.28
C ASN A 102 -5.39 -10.62 -10.99
N ALA A 103 -4.15 -11.13 -10.96
CA ALA A 103 -3.86 -12.55 -10.66
C ALA A 103 -4.27 -12.98 -9.24
N ASN A 104 -4.61 -12.03 -8.35
CA ASN A 104 -4.97 -12.28 -6.96
C ASN A 104 -6.45 -11.92 -6.66
N ASN A 105 -7.31 -11.88 -7.69
CA ASN A 105 -8.74 -11.68 -7.49
C ASN A 105 -9.40 -13.00 -7.08
N HIS A 106 -9.62 -13.19 -5.78
CA HIS A 106 -10.28 -14.38 -5.22
C HIS A 106 -11.58 -14.00 -4.50
N SER A 107 -12.55 -14.92 -4.47
CA SER A 107 -13.87 -14.71 -3.86
C SER A 107 -13.82 -14.33 -2.38
N HIS A 108 -12.79 -14.79 -1.66
CA HIS A 108 -12.58 -14.49 -0.24
C HIS A 108 -11.88 -13.14 0.03
N LYS A 109 -11.67 -12.30 -0.99
CA LYS A 109 -11.01 -11.01 -0.81
C LYS A 109 -11.97 -10.05 -0.11
N ILE A 110 -11.55 -9.56 1.06
CA ILE A 110 -12.33 -8.57 1.80
C ILE A 110 -12.38 -7.27 0.99
N SER A 111 -13.58 -6.87 0.59
CA SER A 111 -13.84 -5.63 -0.16
C SER A 111 -13.95 -4.42 0.76
N VAL A 112 -14.44 -4.62 1.98
CA VAL A 112 -14.61 -3.57 3.01
C VAL A 112 -14.08 -4.10 4.33
N PRO A 113 -13.06 -3.48 4.94
CA PRO A 113 -12.51 -3.93 6.21
C PRO A 113 -13.47 -3.57 7.37
N PRO A 114 -13.46 -4.34 8.48
CA PRO A 114 -14.15 -3.93 9.68
C PRO A 114 -13.60 -2.63 10.26
N CYS A 115 -14.47 -1.80 10.83
CA CYS A 115 -14.10 -0.47 11.35
C CYS A 115 -13.03 -0.55 12.45
N THR A 116 -13.11 -1.55 13.32
CA THR A 116 -12.13 -1.79 14.40
C THR A 116 -10.74 -2.10 13.83
N ALA A 117 -10.67 -2.95 12.80
CA ALA A 117 -9.43 -3.28 12.13
C ALA A 117 -8.86 -2.07 11.37
N GLN A 118 -9.71 -1.31 10.66
CA GLN A 118 -9.29 -0.15 9.90
C GLN A 118 -8.73 0.97 10.81
N ALA A 119 -9.43 1.26 11.92
CA ALA A 119 -8.96 2.21 12.93
C ALA A 119 -7.62 1.77 13.53
N LYS A 120 -7.47 0.48 13.84
CA LYS A 120 -6.22 -0.04 14.42
C LYS A 120 -5.05 0.06 13.45
N LEU A 121 -5.27 -0.26 12.18
CA LEU A 121 -4.24 -0.10 11.13
C LEU A 121 -3.84 1.36 10.99
N ALA A 122 -4.81 2.27 10.98
CA ALA A 122 -4.52 3.70 10.87
C ALA A 122 -3.70 4.23 12.04
N GLU A 123 -3.99 3.78 13.27
CA GLU A 123 -3.19 4.07 14.46
C GLU A 123 -1.75 3.57 14.31
N VAL A 124 -1.56 2.30 13.95
CA VAL A 124 -0.24 1.65 13.84
C VAL A 124 0.65 2.33 12.79
N PHE A 125 0.08 2.74 11.65
CA PHE A 125 0.84 3.37 10.57
C PHE A 125 0.88 4.91 10.64
N GLN A 126 0.22 5.54 11.62
CA GLN A 126 0.06 6.99 11.66
C GLN A 126 1.39 7.75 11.62
N GLU A 127 2.33 7.39 12.50
CA GLU A 127 3.63 8.04 12.59
C GLU A 127 4.45 7.84 11.31
N ALA A 128 4.47 6.61 10.78
CA ALA A 128 5.17 6.28 9.54
C ALA A 128 4.60 7.04 8.33
N ASN A 129 3.27 7.15 8.24
CA ASN A 129 2.59 7.91 7.19
C ASN A 129 2.90 9.41 7.29
N GLN A 130 2.84 9.99 8.49
CA GLN A 130 3.23 11.39 8.70
C GLN A 130 4.69 11.64 8.31
N GLY A 131 5.59 10.72 8.68
CA GLY A 131 7.00 10.76 8.27
C GLY A 131 7.17 10.68 6.75
N LEU A 132 6.38 9.84 6.07
CA LEU A 132 6.36 9.74 4.61
C LEU A 132 5.92 11.05 3.98
N TYR A 133 4.79 11.63 4.41
CA TYR A 133 4.30 12.89 3.83
C TYR A 133 5.30 14.02 4.03
N LYS A 134 5.88 14.15 5.23
CA LYS A 134 6.92 15.15 5.47
C LYS A 134 8.13 14.97 4.54
N LEU A 135 8.56 13.74 4.30
CA LEU A 135 9.66 13.44 3.39
C LEU A 135 9.32 13.82 1.94
N LEU A 136 8.12 13.49 1.49
CA LEU A 136 7.65 13.80 0.13
C LEU A 136 7.41 15.30 -0.08
N ASP A 137 6.85 16.00 0.92
CA ASP A 137 6.62 17.45 0.87
C ASP A 137 7.95 18.25 0.81
N GLN A 138 9.04 17.68 1.34
CA GLN A 138 10.38 18.26 1.27
C GLN A 138 11.08 18.00 -0.07
N LYS A 139 10.71 16.94 -0.77
CA LYS A 139 11.33 16.51 -2.04
C LYS A 139 10.78 17.35 -3.20
N LYS A 140 11.69 17.88 -4.03
CA LYS A 140 11.33 18.71 -5.21
C LYS A 140 11.49 18.00 -6.56
N ASP A 141 12.06 16.81 -6.58
CA ASP A 141 12.24 16.02 -7.79
C ASP A 141 11.60 14.63 -7.67
N PRO A 142 11.28 13.96 -8.78
CA PRO A 142 11.26 14.54 -10.11
C PRO A 142 9.98 15.40 -10.29
N TYR A 143 10.01 16.37 -11.20
CA TYR A 143 8.95 17.41 -11.31
C TYR A 143 7.58 16.87 -11.75
N MET A 144 7.56 15.70 -12.41
CA MET A 144 6.34 15.02 -12.84
C MET A 144 5.70 14.19 -11.72
N GLU A 145 6.24 14.18 -10.50
CA GLU A 145 5.62 13.52 -9.34
C GLU A 145 4.33 14.25 -8.90
N GLN A 146 3.35 13.51 -8.36
CA GLN A 146 2.11 14.11 -7.86
C GLN A 146 2.37 14.96 -6.61
N ARG A 147 1.91 16.22 -6.61
CA ARG A 147 2.11 17.17 -5.50
C ARG A 147 0.87 18.00 -5.17
N PRO A 148 0.52 18.15 -3.88
CA PRO A 148 1.03 17.37 -2.75
C PRO A 148 0.72 15.88 -2.95
N PHE A 149 1.52 14.99 -2.35
CA PHE A 149 1.24 13.56 -2.43
C PHE A 149 -0.05 13.25 -1.64
N PRO A 150 -0.97 12.42 -2.17
CA PRO A 150 -2.23 12.13 -1.50
C PRO A 150 -2.01 11.55 -0.10
N ARG A 151 -2.72 12.11 0.88
CA ARG A 151 -2.69 11.61 2.25
C ARG A 151 -3.69 10.48 2.40
N PHE A 152 -3.31 9.46 3.16
CA PHE A 152 -4.15 8.33 3.46
C PHE A 152 -5.38 8.82 4.23
N VAL A 153 -6.55 8.44 3.73
CA VAL A 153 -7.84 8.73 4.34
C VAL A 153 -8.55 7.42 4.61
N LEU A 154 -9.18 7.36 5.79
CA LEU A 154 -10.06 6.25 6.11
C LEU A 154 -11.24 6.24 5.13
N THR A 155 -11.53 5.06 4.59
CA THR A 155 -12.66 4.81 3.69
C THR A 155 -13.83 4.19 4.46
N ASN A 156 -14.91 3.85 3.75
CA ASN A 156 -16.00 3.04 4.30
C ASN A 156 -15.46 1.75 4.96
N CYS A 157 -16.11 1.37 6.07
CA CYS A 157 -15.81 0.18 6.84
C CYS A 157 -17.10 -0.56 7.21
N SER A 158 -17.01 -1.85 7.51
CA SER A 158 -18.14 -2.67 7.95
C SER A 158 -18.19 -2.75 9.48
N MET A 159 -19.38 -2.88 10.05
CA MET A 159 -19.51 -3.25 11.45
C MET A 159 -19.10 -4.72 11.60
N ASP A 160 -18.46 -5.09 12.71
CA ASP A 160 -17.88 -6.42 12.95
C ASP A 160 -18.89 -7.60 12.84
N ALA A 161 -20.19 -7.33 12.66
CA ALA A 161 -21.26 -8.30 12.57
C ALA A 161 -21.57 -8.82 11.15
N ASP A 162 -20.97 -8.26 10.08
CA ASP A 162 -21.39 -8.53 8.70
C ASP A 162 -20.55 -9.54 7.92
N ILE A 163 -19.69 -10.32 8.58
CA ILE A 163 -18.88 -11.36 7.91
C ILE A 163 -19.43 -12.74 8.29
N LYS A 164 -20.41 -13.23 7.51
CA LYS A 164 -20.78 -14.65 7.45
C LYS A 164 -19.90 -15.40 6.45
#